data_AF-A0A9P7Z4V4-F1
#
_entry.id   AF-A0A9P7Z4V4-F1
#
_cell.length_a   1.000
_cell.length_b   1.000
_cell.length_c   1.000
_cell.angle_alpha   90.00
_cell.angle_beta   90.00
_cell.angle_gamma   90.00
#
_symmetry.space_group_name_H-M   'P 1'
#
loop_
_entity.id
_entity.type
_entity.pdbx_description
1 polymer ?
#
loop_
_entity_poly.entity_id
_entity_poly.type
_entity_poly.pdbx_seq_one_letter_code
_entity_poly.pdbx_strand_id
1 'polypeptide(L)'
;MMDPLSILALAAETVQRSEAAANKSQLVPACTTRRGQLRDIPLLGPLERSAAEIFRTVNMDSLLDLPTLSRFNLTSLIDAGHLWVAVDRYDQLMGFIGGENIGGNFHIVELSVAQRFQGNGIGKMLMARMMDDVKREGFRATTLTAFRSIPWNGPFYRKLGFMEVDLGEMGHDYMKIWQNEGSLGLDMGQRCLMGRIL
;
A
#
# COMPACT_ATOMS: atom_id res chain seq x y z
N MET A 1 -45.18 -2.52 28.76
CA MET A 1 -45.30 -1.87 27.44
C MET A 1 -44.05 -1.03 27.28
N MET A 2 -43.15 -1.37 26.35
CA MET A 2 -41.91 -0.60 26.15
C MET A 2 -42.25 0.76 25.53
N ASP A 3 -41.55 1.81 25.94
CA ASP A 3 -41.79 3.16 25.47
C ASP A 3 -41.24 3.38 24.02
N PRO A 4 -41.74 4.38 23.29
CA PRO A 4 -41.35 4.61 21.89
C PRO A 4 -39.87 4.96 21.66
N LEU A 5 -39.15 5.49 22.67
CA LEU A 5 -37.73 5.81 22.56
C LEU A 5 -36.85 4.56 22.67
N SER A 6 -37.29 3.58 23.45
CA SER A 6 -36.65 2.26 23.56
C SER A 6 -36.70 1.45 22.24
N ILE A 7 -37.72 1.67 21.39
CA ILE A 7 -37.86 0.99 20.09
C ILE A 7 -36.92 1.59 19.03
N LEU A 8 -36.72 2.91 19.05
CA LEU A 8 -35.81 3.60 18.13
C LEU A 8 -34.34 3.33 18.44
N ALA A 9 -33.97 3.21 19.72
CA ALA A 9 -32.62 2.84 20.14
C ALA A 9 -32.27 1.41 19.70
N LEU A 10 -33.21 0.47 19.80
CA LEU A 10 -33.01 -0.91 19.36
C LEU A 10 -32.92 -1.03 17.83
N ALA A 11 -33.67 -0.22 17.09
CA ALA A 11 -33.56 -0.15 15.63
C ALA A 11 -32.21 0.44 15.18
N ALA A 12 -31.72 1.48 15.84
CA ALA A 12 -30.39 2.05 15.59
C ALA A 12 -29.26 1.07 15.95
N GLU A 13 -29.35 0.36 17.08
CA GLU A 13 -28.40 -0.70 17.43
C GLU A 13 -28.47 -1.89 16.47
N THR A 14 -29.65 -2.24 15.94
CA THR A 14 -29.81 -3.34 14.98
C THR A 14 -29.29 -2.96 13.59
N VAL A 15 -29.43 -1.70 13.19
CA VAL A 15 -28.81 -1.15 11.96
C VAL A 15 -27.28 -1.06 12.13
N GLN A 16 -26.78 -0.55 13.26
CA GLN A 16 -25.33 -0.51 13.52
C GLN A 16 -24.73 -1.92 13.69
N ARG A 17 -25.44 -2.87 14.30
CA ARG A 17 -25.02 -4.26 14.38
C ARG A 17 -25.13 -4.97 13.03
N SER A 18 -26.10 -4.65 12.17
CA SER A 18 -26.19 -5.22 10.82
C SER A 18 -25.11 -4.64 9.89
N GLU A 19 -24.75 -3.37 10.03
CA GLU A 19 -23.61 -2.73 9.35
C GLU A 19 -22.26 -3.27 9.85
N ALA A 20 -22.11 -3.49 11.16
CA ALA A 20 -20.91 -4.08 11.75
C ALA A 20 -20.78 -5.59 11.48
N ALA A 21 -21.89 -6.33 11.38
CA ALA A 21 -21.91 -7.76 11.05
C ALA A 21 -21.80 -8.04 9.55
N ALA A 22 -22.26 -7.11 8.68
CA ALA A 22 -22.05 -7.19 7.23
C ALA A 22 -20.58 -7.08 6.82
N ASN A 23 -19.69 -6.64 7.72
CA ASN A 23 -18.29 -6.37 7.42
C ASN A 23 -17.32 -7.56 7.65
N LYS A 24 -17.85 -8.79 7.80
CA LYS A 24 -17.00 -10.01 7.93
C LYS A 24 -17.35 -11.15 6.96
N SER A 25 -18.30 -10.94 6.04
CA SER A 25 -18.71 -11.96 5.06
C SER A 25 -18.90 -11.42 3.64
N GLN A 26 -18.31 -10.27 3.29
CA GLN A 26 -18.18 -9.92 1.89
C GLN A 26 -17.10 -10.83 1.28
N LEU A 27 -17.56 -11.77 0.44
CA LEU A 27 -16.72 -12.41 -0.58
C LEU A 27 -15.91 -11.30 -1.24
N VAL A 28 -14.59 -11.36 -1.08
CA VAL A 28 -13.68 -10.43 -1.75
C VAL A 28 -14.00 -10.50 -3.23
N PRO A 29 -14.38 -9.38 -3.88
CA PRO A 29 -14.69 -9.38 -5.29
C PRO A 29 -13.53 -10.01 -6.08
N ALA A 30 -13.85 -10.76 -7.13
CA ALA A 30 -12.84 -11.25 -8.06
C ALA A 30 -11.95 -10.06 -8.49
N CYS A 31 -10.65 -10.20 -8.28
CA CYS A 31 -9.69 -9.12 -8.40
C CYS A 31 -8.73 -9.40 -9.55
N THR A 32 -8.46 -8.39 -10.37
CA THR A 32 -7.49 -8.46 -11.47
C THR A 32 -6.53 -7.28 -11.40
N THR A 33 -5.43 -7.35 -12.15
CA THR A 33 -4.43 -6.26 -12.21
C THR A 33 -4.31 -5.70 -13.61
N ARG A 34 -4.15 -4.37 -13.71
CA ARG A 34 -3.84 -3.66 -14.96
C ARG A 34 -2.83 -2.54 -14.70
N ARG A 35 -2.25 -1.99 -15.77
CA ARG A 35 -1.45 -0.76 -15.66
C ARG A 35 -2.35 0.39 -15.19
N GLY A 36 -1.77 1.28 -14.39
CA GLY A 36 -2.38 2.53 -13.99
C GLY A 36 -2.59 3.45 -15.18
N GLN A 37 -3.62 4.28 -15.11
CA GLN A 37 -4.01 5.21 -16.15
C GLN A 37 -4.27 6.58 -15.52
N LEU A 38 -4.17 7.65 -16.31
CA LEU A 38 -4.36 9.02 -15.81
C LEU A 38 -5.72 9.24 -15.12
N ARG A 39 -6.75 8.48 -15.52
CA ARG A 39 -8.08 8.51 -14.88
C ARG A 39 -8.10 7.96 -13.45
N ASP A 40 -7.12 7.14 -13.08
CA ASP A 40 -7.02 6.54 -11.75
C ASP A 40 -6.49 7.55 -10.71
N ILE A 41 -5.68 8.53 -11.14
CA ILE A 41 -4.96 9.48 -10.26
C ILE A 41 -5.85 10.11 -9.18
N PRO A 42 -7.05 10.64 -9.47
CA PRO A 42 -7.90 11.26 -8.45
C PRO A 42 -8.34 10.29 -7.33
N LEU A 43 -8.27 8.98 -7.57
CA LEU A 43 -8.70 7.94 -6.66
C LEU A 43 -7.54 7.35 -5.83
N LEU A 44 -6.29 7.51 -6.27
CA LEU A 44 -5.12 6.89 -5.62
C LEU A 44 -4.80 7.54 -4.26
N GLY A 45 -4.87 8.88 -4.15
CA GLY A 45 -4.65 9.57 -2.88
C GLY A 45 -5.66 9.18 -1.79
N PRO A 46 -6.99 9.20 -2.04
CA PRO A 46 -7.98 8.66 -1.10
C PRO A 46 -7.76 7.19 -0.74
N LEU A 47 -7.32 6.36 -1.69
CA LEU A 47 -7.01 4.96 -1.46
C LEU A 47 -5.80 4.79 -0.53
N GLU A 48 -4.71 5.54 -0.75
CA GLU A 48 -3.51 5.55 0.09
C GLU A 48 -3.86 5.95 1.53
N ARG A 49 -4.65 7.02 1.73
CA ARG A 49 -5.16 7.40 3.05
C ARG A 49 -5.98 6.28 3.71
N SER A 50 -6.85 5.62 2.94
CA SER A 50 -7.58 4.45 3.45
C SER A 50 -6.63 3.32 3.83
N ALA A 51 -5.58 3.05 3.05
CA ALA A 51 -4.61 2.02 3.36
C ALA A 51 -3.85 2.32 4.66
N ALA A 52 -3.51 3.58 4.90
CA ALA A 52 -2.75 4.04 6.07
C ALA A 52 -3.50 3.86 7.41
N GLU A 53 -4.84 3.72 7.41
CA GLU A 53 -5.63 3.52 8.64
C GLU A 53 -5.17 2.31 9.48
N ILE A 54 -4.52 1.31 8.87
CA ILE A 54 -3.94 0.18 9.60
C ILE A 54 -2.83 0.61 10.59
N PHE A 55 -2.16 1.74 10.38
CA PHE A 55 -1.12 2.24 11.30
C PHE A 55 -1.68 2.68 12.67
N ARG A 56 -2.98 3.00 12.77
CA ARG A 56 -3.63 3.24 14.08
C ARG A 56 -3.58 2.01 14.99
N THR A 57 -3.55 0.81 14.40
CA THR A 57 -3.47 -0.45 15.18
C THR A 57 -2.15 -0.63 15.93
N VAL A 58 -1.15 0.21 15.63
CA VAL A 58 0.17 0.20 16.27
C VAL A 58 0.55 1.57 16.85
N ASN A 59 -0.44 2.43 17.13
CA ASN A 59 -0.26 3.77 17.71
C ASN A 59 0.65 4.69 16.88
N MET A 60 0.59 4.58 15.55
CA MET A 60 1.34 5.41 14.61
C MET A 60 0.42 6.33 13.81
N ASP A 61 -0.55 6.94 14.49
CA ASP A 61 -1.59 7.80 13.91
C ASP A 61 -1.03 9.00 13.15
N SER A 62 0.13 9.52 13.57
CA SER A 62 0.82 10.63 12.88
C SER A 62 1.22 10.31 11.43
N LEU A 63 1.31 9.03 11.07
CA LEU A 63 1.61 8.62 9.69
C LEU A 63 0.46 8.89 8.73
N LEU A 64 -0.77 9.06 9.23
CA LEU A 64 -1.93 9.36 8.39
C LEU A 64 -1.96 10.82 7.93
N ASP A 65 -1.22 11.70 8.62
CA ASP A 65 -1.07 13.12 8.27
C ASP A 65 0.01 13.34 7.19
N LEU A 66 0.74 12.28 6.80
CA LEU A 66 1.75 12.37 5.74
C LEU A 66 1.09 12.64 4.38
N PRO A 67 1.75 13.42 3.51
CA PRO A 67 1.24 13.68 2.19
C PRO A 67 1.21 12.40 1.37
N THR A 68 0.12 12.20 0.63
CA THR A 68 0.05 11.12 -0.36
C THR A 68 0.89 11.41 -1.58
N LEU A 69 1.16 10.40 -2.42
CA LEU A 69 1.87 10.64 -3.67
C LEU A 69 1.24 11.76 -4.49
N SER A 70 2.09 12.71 -4.90
CA SER A 70 1.64 13.87 -5.67
C SER A 70 1.13 13.45 -7.05
N ARG A 71 0.24 14.25 -7.64
CA ARG A 71 -0.22 14.05 -9.02
C ARG A 71 0.96 13.97 -10.01
N PHE A 72 2.01 14.75 -9.80
CA PHE A 72 3.20 14.75 -10.65
C PHE A 72 3.95 13.41 -10.57
N ASN A 73 4.16 12.89 -9.35
CA ASN A 73 4.81 11.60 -9.15
C ASN A 73 3.97 10.49 -9.78
N LEU A 74 2.66 10.45 -9.50
CA LEU A 74 1.75 9.45 -10.08
C LEU A 74 1.72 9.48 -11.61
N THR A 75 1.72 10.68 -12.21
CA THR A 75 1.79 10.84 -13.67
C THR A 75 3.10 10.27 -14.21
N SER A 76 4.23 10.58 -13.57
CA SER A 76 5.55 10.08 -13.97
C SER A 76 5.62 8.56 -13.92
N LEU A 77 5.05 7.94 -12.87
CA LEU A 77 4.96 6.49 -12.76
C LEU A 77 4.08 5.87 -13.85
N ILE A 78 2.94 6.50 -14.18
CA ILE A 78 2.05 6.04 -15.26
C ILE A 78 2.73 6.15 -16.62
N ASP A 79 3.40 7.27 -16.91
CA ASP A 79 4.06 7.51 -18.19
C ASP A 79 5.25 6.56 -18.40
N ALA A 80 5.96 6.20 -17.34
CA ALA A 80 6.99 5.16 -17.35
C ALA A 80 6.41 3.74 -17.46
N GLY A 81 5.09 3.59 -17.38
CA GLY A 81 4.41 2.31 -17.27
C GLY A 81 4.53 1.67 -15.87
N HIS A 82 5.25 2.28 -14.93
CA HIS A 82 5.61 1.70 -13.63
C HIS A 82 4.58 1.92 -12.51
N LEU A 83 3.30 1.96 -12.87
CA LEU A 83 2.19 1.93 -11.92
C LEU A 83 1.20 0.83 -12.31
N TRP A 84 0.80 0.01 -11.33
CA TRP A 84 -0.20 -1.04 -11.49
C TRP A 84 -1.29 -0.86 -10.47
N VAL A 85 -2.52 -1.15 -10.88
CA VAL A 85 -3.69 -1.12 -10.00
C VAL A 85 -4.35 -2.49 -9.93
N ALA A 86 -4.94 -2.78 -8.78
CA ALA A 86 -5.81 -3.91 -8.55
C ALA A 86 -7.26 -3.41 -8.58
N VAL A 87 -8.09 -4.06 -9.38
CA VAL A 87 -9.48 -3.66 -9.60
C VAL A 87 -10.42 -4.86 -9.50
N ASP A 88 -11.67 -4.59 -9.13
CA ASP A 88 -12.74 -5.59 -9.21
C ASP A 88 -13.32 -5.70 -10.64
N ARG A 89 -14.39 -6.49 -10.79
CA ARG A 89 -15.09 -6.69 -12.07
C ARG A 89 -15.75 -5.43 -12.66
N TYR A 90 -15.89 -4.36 -11.87
CA TYR A 90 -16.48 -3.08 -12.26
C TYR A 90 -15.44 -1.96 -12.42
N ASP A 91 -14.15 -2.32 -12.48
CA ASP A 91 -13.01 -1.38 -12.52
C ASP A 91 -12.90 -0.52 -11.24
N GLN A 92 -13.45 -0.97 -10.11
CA GLN A 92 -13.29 -0.30 -8.83
C GLN A 92 -11.90 -0.57 -8.25
N LEU A 93 -11.13 0.49 -7.98
CA LEU A 93 -9.80 0.38 -7.37
C LEU A 93 -9.85 -0.23 -5.96
N MET A 94 -9.00 -1.22 -5.76
CA MET A 94 -8.82 -1.95 -4.51
C MET A 94 -7.41 -1.74 -3.92
N GLY A 95 -6.42 -1.52 -4.77
CA GLY A 95 -5.05 -1.24 -4.38
C GLY A 95 -4.20 -0.77 -5.56
N PHE A 96 -2.99 -0.29 -5.30
CA PHE A 96 -2.00 0.00 -6.33
C PHE A 96 -0.58 -0.24 -5.82
N ILE A 97 0.34 -0.42 -6.77
CA ILE A 97 1.79 -0.47 -6.53
C ILE A 97 2.47 0.38 -7.59
N GLY A 98 3.49 1.13 -7.21
CA GLY A 98 4.26 1.96 -8.13
C GLY A 98 5.74 2.02 -7.73
N GLY A 99 6.61 2.22 -8.70
CA GLY A 99 8.04 2.30 -8.46
C GLY A 99 8.82 2.94 -9.60
N GLU A 100 10.09 3.21 -9.36
CA GLU A 100 10.97 3.91 -10.29
C GLU A 100 12.35 3.25 -10.35
N ASN A 101 13.17 3.62 -11.34
CA ASN A 101 14.54 3.14 -11.44
C ASN A 101 15.47 3.94 -10.52
N ILE A 102 16.06 3.28 -9.53
CA ILE A 102 17.09 3.86 -8.65
C ILE A 102 18.34 2.97 -8.72
N GLY A 103 19.45 3.54 -9.21
CA GLY A 103 20.72 2.82 -9.29
C GLY A 103 20.68 1.54 -10.13
N GLY A 104 19.75 1.43 -11.10
CA GLY A 104 19.55 0.23 -11.92
C GLY A 104 18.65 -0.85 -11.28
N ASN A 105 18.11 -0.59 -10.09
CA ASN A 105 17.14 -1.44 -9.43
C ASN A 105 15.73 -0.82 -9.55
N PHE A 106 14.70 -1.66 -9.53
CA PHE A 106 13.33 -1.17 -9.45
C PHE A 106 12.97 -0.86 -7.99
N HIS A 107 12.95 0.41 -7.63
CA HIS A 107 12.59 0.86 -6.29
C HIS A 107 11.09 1.06 -6.17
N ILE A 108 10.43 0.30 -5.30
CA ILE A 108 9.01 0.43 -5.01
C ILE A 108 8.83 1.68 -4.15
N VAL A 109 8.12 2.66 -4.69
CA VAL A 109 7.82 3.92 -4.04
C VAL A 109 6.59 3.78 -3.16
N GLU A 110 5.59 3.03 -3.60
CA GLU A 110 4.32 2.90 -2.88
C GLU A 110 3.66 1.53 -3.14
N LEU A 111 3.07 0.96 -2.09
CA LEU A 111 2.20 -0.21 -2.15
C LEU A 111 1.04 0.00 -1.17
N SER A 112 -0.14 0.27 -1.72
CA SER A 112 -1.32 0.58 -0.93
C SER A 112 -2.50 -0.29 -1.32
N VAL A 113 -3.17 -0.87 -0.33
CA VAL A 113 -4.43 -1.60 -0.49
C VAL A 113 -5.44 -0.96 0.44
N ALA A 114 -6.60 -0.56 -0.08
CA ALA A 114 -7.64 0.09 0.71
C ALA A 114 -8.01 -0.77 1.92
N GLN A 115 -8.25 -0.16 3.09
CA GLN A 115 -8.41 -0.85 4.38
C GLN A 115 -9.36 -2.06 4.30
N ARG A 116 -10.54 -1.85 3.69
CA ARG A 116 -11.59 -2.88 3.55
C ARG A 116 -11.17 -4.11 2.75
N PHE A 117 -10.08 -4.03 1.98
CA PHE A 117 -9.57 -5.12 1.15
C PHE A 117 -8.24 -5.69 1.63
N GLN A 118 -7.65 -5.15 2.71
CA GLN A 118 -6.42 -5.66 3.29
C GLN A 118 -6.61 -7.09 3.85
N GLY A 119 -5.51 -7.85 3.94
CA GLY A 119 -5.53 -9.24 4.40
C GLY A 119 -6.04 -10.26 3.36
N ASN A 120 -6.53 -9.83 2.20
CA ASN A 120 -7.11 -10.70 1.18
C ASN A 120 -6.17 -11.05 0.02
N GLY A 121 -4.85 -10.94 0.22
CA GLY A 121 -3.85 -11.31 -0.78
C GLY A 121 -3.64 -10.32 -1.95
N ILE A 122 -4.37 -9.20 -2.00
CA ILE A 122 -4.24 -8.20 -3.08
C ILE A 122 -2.83 -7.61 -3.18
N GLY A 123 -2.22 -7.26 -2.05
CA GLY A 123 -0.84 -6.75 -2.04
C GLY A 123 0.17 -7.75 -2.61
N LYS A 124 -0.03 -9.05 -2.35
CA LYS A 124 0.79 -10.13 -2.93
C LYS A 124 0.57 -10.24 -4.45
N MET A 125 -0.68 -10.11 -4.91
CA MET A 125 -1.01 -10.13 -6.34
C MET A 125 -0.40 -8.95 -7.09
N LEU A 126 -0.49 -7.74 -6.51
CA LEU A 126 0.15 -6.53 -7.05
C LEU A 126 1.67 -6.69 -7.15
N MET A 127 2.30 -7.16 -6.06
CA MET A 127 3.74 -7.40 -6.03
C MET A 127 4.17 -8.42 -7.11
N ALA A 128 3.47 -9.57 -7.20
CA ALA A 128 3.78 -10.60 -8.18
C ALA A 128 3.68 -10.05 -9.61
N ARG A 129 2.59 -9.33 -9.92
CA ARG A 129 2.40 -8.72 -11.22
C ARG A 129 3.52 -7.74 -11.57
N MET A 130 3.85 -6.84 -10.64
CA MET A 130 4.91 -5.85 -10.83
C MET A 130 6.25 -6.54 -11.08
N MET A 131 6.65 -7.49 -10.23
CA MET A 131 7.93 -8.20 -10.34
C MET A 131 8.06 -8.93 -11.68
N ASP A 132 7.01 -9.60 -12.15
CA ASP A 132 7.00 -10.26 -13.45
C ASP A 132 7.20 -9.27 -14.61
N ASP A 133 6.55 -8.11 -14.54
CA ASP A 133 6.67 -7.06 -15.56
C ASP A 133 8.08 -6.43 -15.54
N VAL A 134 8.59 -6.00 -14.40
CA VAL A 134 9.90 -5.32 -14.32
C VAL A 134 11.07 -6.27 -14.60
N LYS A 135 10.92 -7.56 -14.30
CA LYS A 135 11.90 -8.58 -14.71
C LYS A 135 11.99 -8.69 -16.23
N ARG A 136 10.85 -8.66 -16.94
CA ARG A 136 10.82 -8.63 -18.42
C ARG A 136 11.41 -7.34 -18.99
N GLU A 137 11.32 -6.24 -18.25
CA GLU A 137 11.95 -4.95 -18.59
C GLU A 137 13.47 -4.93 -18.32
N GLY A 138 14.04 -6.00 -17.73
CA GLY A 138 15.48 -6.17 -17.54
C GLY A 138 16.02 -5.75 -16.18
N PHE A 139 15.13 -5.34 -15.25
CA PHE A 139 15.55 -5.11 -13.86
C PHE A 139 16.02 -6.42 -13.22
N ARG A 140 17.15 -6.37 -12.50
CA ARG A 140 17.73 -7.54 -11.82
C ARG A 140 17.32 -7.65 -10.35
N ALA A 141 16.85 -6.56 -9.78
CA ALA A 141 16.47 -6.49 -8.38
C ALA A 141 15.37 -5.45 -8.16
N THR A 142 14.56 -5.71 -7.13
CA THR A 142 13.60 -4.76 -6.57
C THR A 142 14.03 -4.33 -5.19
N THR A 143 13.80 -3.07 -4.85
CA THR A 143 14.12 -2.49 -3.53
C THR A 143 12.93 -1.73 -2.98
N LEU A 144 12.86 -1.54 -1.67
CA LEU A 144 11.85 -0.74 -0.99
C LEU A 144 12.32 -0.36 0.41
N THR A 145 11.69 0.62 1.02
CA THR A 145 11.90 0.97 2.43
C THR A 145 10.65 0.60 3.26
N ALA A 146 10.84 -0.01 4.42
CA ALA A 146 9.74 -0.53 5.24
C ALA A 146 9.97 -0.33 6.74
N PHE A 147 8.91 -0.46 7.54
CA PHE A 147 9.05 -0.61 8.98
C PHE A 147 9.47 -2.04 9.32
N ARG A 148 10.59 -2.17 10.03
CA ARG A 148 11.31 -3.43 10.26
C ARG A 148 10.49 -4.47 11.00
N SER A 149 9.77 -4.06 12.03
CA SER A 149 9.18 -4.95 13.04
C SER A 149 7.65 -4.90 13.10
N ILE A 150 7.00 -3.99 12.36
CA ILE A 150 5.53 -3.93 12.31
C ILE A 150 5.01 -5.23 11.69
N PRO A 151 4.13 -6.02 12.36
CA PRO A 151 3.81 -7.40 11.98
C PRO A 151 3.34 -7.60 10.53
N TRP A 152 2.62 -6.63 9.99
CA TRP A 152 2.05 -6.66 8.64
C TRP A 152 2.92 -5.94 7.59
N ASN A 153 4.04 -5.32 7.98
CA ASN A 153 4.91 -4.53 7.10
C ASN A 153 6.22 -5.28 6.77
N GLY A 154 7.32 -5.06 7.49
CA GLY A 154 8.60 -5.77 7.24
C GLY A 154 8.47 -7.30 7.09
N PRO A 155 7.77 -8.02 7.98
CA PRO A 155 7.53 -9.46 7.85
C PRO A 155 6.76 -9.86 6.59
N PHE A 156 5.88 -9.00 6.05
CA PHE A 156 5.21 -9.25 4.77
C PHE A 156 6.23 -9.31 3.64
N TYR A 157 7.16 -8.34 3.57
CA TYR A 157 8.21 -8.33 2.55
C TYR A 157 9.22 -9.47 2.71
N ARG A 158 9.58 -9.83 3.95
CA ARG A 158 10.45 -10.99 4.22
C ARG A 158 9.85 -12.30 3.70
N LYS A 159 8.54 -12.51 3.89
CA LYS A 159 7.81 -13.68 3.34
C LYS A 159 7.81 -13.70 1.80
N LEU A 160 8.01 -12.55 1.17
CA LEU A 160 8.15 -12.42 -0.27
C LEU A 160 9.61 -12.48 -0.74
N GLY A 161 10.55 -12.84 0.14
CA GLY A 161 11.96 -13.01 -0.20
C GLY A 161 12.79 -11.72 -0.22
N PHE A 162 12.26 -10.61 0.29
CA PHE A 162 13.05 -9.40 0.53
C PHE A 162 13.91 -9.58 1.78
N MET A 163 15.15 -9.10 1.71
CA MET A 163 16.09 -9.08 2.84
C MET A 163 16.51 -7.64 3.12
N GLU A 164 16.84 -7.34 4.38
CA GLU A 164 17.45 -6.05 4.73
C GLU A 164 18.82 -5.95 4.05
N VAL A 165 19.11 -4.78 3.49
CA VAL A 165 20.39 -4.48 2.83
C VAL A 165 21.03 -3.26 3.46
N ASP A 166 22.36 -3.19 3.41
CA ASP A 166 23.09 -2.04 3.95
C ASP A 166 22.88 -0.82 3.05
N LEU A 167 22.37 0.26 3.64
CA LEU A 167 22.12 1.52 2.95
C LEU A 167 23.40 2.12 2.35
N GLY A 168 24.53 1.99 3.06
CA GLY A 168 25.83 2.50 2.63
C GLY A 168 26.39 1.78 1.39
N GLU A 169 26.02 0.52 1.19
CA GLU A 169 26.44 -0.29 0.03
C GLU A 169 25.57 -0.02 -1.22
N MET A 170 24.36 0.49 -1.04
CA MET A 170 23.39 0.71 -2.12
C MET A 170 23.61 2.02 -2.89
N GLY A 171 24.36 2.97 -2.30
CA GLY A 171 24.81 4.20 -2.96
C GLY A 171 23.98 5.45 -2.66
N HIS A 172 24.41 6.57 -3.25
CA HIS A 172 23.96 7.92 -2.87
C HIS A 172 22.46 8.19 -3.09
N ASP A 173 21.82 7.59 -4.09
CA ASP A 173 20.40 7.85 -4.34
C ASP A 173 19.50 7.25 -3.26
N TYR A 174 19.88 6.11 -2.69
CA TYR A 174 19.18 5.54 -1.53
C TYR A 174 19.36 6.36 -0.26
N MET A 175 20.53 6.99 -0.08
CA MET A 175 20.74 7.94 1.02
C MET A 175 19.80 9.15 0.93
N LYS A 176 19.49 9.63 -0.29
CA LYS A 176 18.52 10.72 -0.49
C LYS A 176 17.11 10.30 -0.10
N ILE A 177 16.69 9.08 -0.51
CA ILE A 177 15.40 8.50 -0.10
C ILE A 177 15.32 8.43 1.43
N TRP A 178 16.37 7.91 2.05
CA TRP A 178 16.48 7.79 3.51
C TRP A 178 16.39 9.13 4.24
N GLN A 179 17.08 10.15 3.74
CA GLN A 179 17.04 11.51 4.30
C GLN A 179 15.67 12.16 4.13
N ASN A 180 15.04 12.00 2.96
CA ASN A 180 13.71 12.52 2.68
C ASN A 180 12.68 11.93 3.65
N GLU A 181 12.71 10.61 3.85
CA GLU A 181 11.87 9.92 4.85
C GLU A 181 12.07 10.47 6.27
N GLY A 182 13.32 10.67 6.69
CA GLY A 182 13.62 11.28 7.99
C GLY A 182 13.08 12.71 8.12
N SER A 183 13.12 13.49 7.04
CA SER A 183 12.57 14.85 7.02
C SER A 183 11.04 14.92 7.13
N LEU A 184 10.36 13.82 6.79
CA LEU A 184 8.91 13.64 6.99
C LEU A 184 8.57 13.20 8.42
N GLY A 185 9.56 13.08 9.31
CA GLY A 185 9.35 12.71 10.72
C GLY A 185 9.24 11.20 10.96
N LEU A 186 9.62 10.37 9.98
CA LEU A 186 9.68 8.92 10.18
C LEU A 186 10.83 8.56 11.15
N ASP A 187 10.55 7.67 12.10
CA ASP A 187 11.58 7.11 12.99
C ASP A 187 12.48 6.14 12.20
N MET A 188 13.61 6.66 11.73
CA MET A 188 14.57 5.90 10.92
C MET A 188 15.21 4.72 11.68
N GLY A 189 15.16 4.71 13.03
CA GLY A 189 15.59 3.57 13.83
C GLY A 189 14.69 2.34 13.67
N GLN A 190 13.43 2.56 13.26
CA GLN A 190 12.46 1.50 12.98
C GLN A 190 12.34 1.16 11.49
N ARG A 191 12.98 1.94 10.62
CA ARG A 191 12.99 1.72 9.18
C ARG A 191 14.09 0.73 8.79
N CYS A 192 13.94 0.12 7.62
CA CYS A 192 14.99 -0.60 6.93
C CYS A 192 14.83 -0.44 5.41
N LEU A 193 15.96 -0.46 4.70
CA LEU A 193 16.00 -0.69 3.26
C LEU A 193 16.00 -2.20 3.02
N MET A 194 15.18 -2.64 2.09
CA MET A 194 15.07 -4.06 1.74
C MET A 194 15.28 -4.25 0.23
N GLY A 195 15.90 -5.37 -0.13
CA GLY A 195 16.18 -5.75 -1.51
C GLY A 195 15.80 -7.20 -1.80
N ARG A 196 15.46 -7.48 -3.05
CA ARG A 196 15.19 -8.82 -3.59
C ARG A 196 15.70 -8.94 -5.02
N ILE A 197 16.40 -10.01 -5.34
CA ILE A 197 16.79 -10.37 -6.72
C ILE A 197 15.58 -10.96 -7.45
N LEU A 198 15.41 -10.59 -8.73
CA LEU A 198 14.28 -10.97 -9.60
C LEU A 198 14.49 -12.27 -10.39
#